data_AF-A0A8B6Y3M8-F1
#
_entry.id   AF-A0A8B6Y3M8-F1
#
_cell.length_a   1.000
_cell.length_b   1.000
_cell.length_c   1.000
_cell.angle_alpha   90.00
_cell.angle_beta   90.00
_cell.angle_gamma   90.00
#
_symmetry.space_group_name_H-M   'P 1'
#
loop_
_entity.id
_entity.type
_entity.pdbx_description
1 polymer ?
#
loop_
_entity_poly.entity_id
_entity_poly.type
_entity_poly.pdbx_seq_one_letter_code
_entity_poly.pdbx_strand_id
1 'polypeptide(L)'
;MEAISQQLVLVGKSYVKQEQYFPTYFLISMLERKSCEMIWQHQWVFMTALEMGIDPMALFNEYNKIFNAKENTWRALGKPLHILHVLSLLLIYFLENPPTISADRIAFSRSLFEATTSYLVELESMSLSDPEVKVLLPRFKGIQAKLKRAL
;
A
#
# COMPACT_ATOMS: atom_id res chain seq x y z
N MET A 1 1.43 -5.63 18.66
CA MET A 1 0.89 -5.43 17.30
C MET A 1 -0.46 -6.12 17.17
N GLU A 2 -0.56 -7.43 17.41
CA GLU A 2 -1.83 -8.19 17.33
C GLU A 2 -2.98 -7.62 18.16
N ALA A 3 -2.76 -7.25 19.43
CA ALA A 3 -3.83 -6.69 20.27
C ALA A 3 -4.41 -5.37 19.72
N ILE A 4 -3.58 -4.52 19.10
CA ILE A 4 -4.03 -3.26 18.49
C ILE A 4 -4.77 -3.54 17.19
N SER A 5 -4.25 -4.44 16.36
CA SER A 5 -4.89 -4.88 15.13
C SER A 5 -6.27 -5.48 15.40
N GLN A 6 -6.40 -6.36 16.41
CA GLN A 6 -7.68 -6.95 16.80
C GLN A 6 -8.70 -5.91 17.26
N GLN A 7 -8.28 -4.93 18.06
CA GLN A 7 -9.15 -3.83 18.49
C GLN A 7 -9.60 -2.97 17.29
N LEU A 8 -8.67 -2.65 16.39
CA LEU A 8 -8.98 -1.94 15.13
C LEU A 8 -9.92 -2.73 14.23
N VAL A 9 -9.78 -4.05 14.13
CA VAL A 9 -10.67 -4.93 13.36
C VAL A 9 -12.07 -4.94 13.95
N LEU A 10 -12.20 -5.06 15.27
CA LEU A 10 -13.50 -5.05 15.96
C LEU A 10 -14.24 -3.72 15.76
N VAL A 11 -13.53 -2.60 15.94
CA VAL A 11 -14.09 -1.26 15.72
C VAL A 11 -14.39 -1.06 14.23
N GLY A 12 -13.43 -1.36 13.37
CA GLY A 12 -13.52 -1.23 11.92
C GLY A 12 -14.72 -1.95 11.32
N LYS A 13 -14.94 -3.22 11.69
CA LYS A 13 -16.11 -3.99 11.22
C LYS A 13 -17.46 -3.35 11.56
N SER A 14 -17.50 -2.55 12.62
CA SER A 14 -18.72 -1.84 13.04
C SER A 14 -18.97 -0.56 12.23
N TYR A 15 -17.91 0.10 11.75
CA TYR A 15 -17.99 1.41 11.08
C TYR A 15 -17.69 1.40 9.58
N VAL A 16 -17.06 0.34 9.04
CA VAL A 16 -16.72 0.21 7.60
C VAL A 16 -17.94 0.32 6.69
N LYS A 17 -19.13 -0.07 7.17
CA LYS A 17 -20.39 0.05 6.42
C LYS A 17 -20.89 1.50 6.29
N GLN A 18 -20.32 2.43 7.05
CA GLN A 18 -20.62 3.86 6.99
C GLN A 18 -19.45 4.60 6.35
N GLU A 19 -19.24 4.39 5.05
CA GLU A 19 -18.14 4.98 4.27
C GLU A 19 -18.03 6.50 4.42
N GLN A 20 -19.16 7.20 4.65
CA GLN A 20 -19.18 8.65 4.86
C GLN A 20 -18.57 9.12 6.19
N TYR A 21 -18.40 8.24 7.17
CA TYR A 21 -17.92 8.57 8.52
C TYR A 21 -16.64 7.84 8.92
N PHE A 22 -16.11 6.95 8.07
CA PHE A 22 -14.87 6.26 8.33
C PHE A 22 -13.72 6.95 7.58
N PRO A 23 -12.89 7.77 8.26
CA PRO A 23 -11.82 8.51 7.59
C PRO A 23 -10.63 7.58 7.29
N THR A 24 -10.81 6.68 6.32
CA THR A 24 -9.87 5.62 5.94
C THR A 24 -8.48 6.18 5.64
N TYR A 25 -8.42 7.28 4.87
CA TYR A 25 -7.17 7.99 4.58
C TYR A 25 -6.42 8.41 5.85
N PHE A 26 -7.12 9.07 6.78
CA PHE A 26 -6.54 9.59 8.01
C PHE A 26 -6.07 8.45 8.91
N LEU A 27 -6.88 7.42 9.07
CA LEU A 27 -6.55 6.25 9.89
C LEU A 27 -5.32 5.53 9.34
N ILE A 28 -5.28 5.21 8.04
CA ILE A 28 -4.11 4.57 7.42
C ILE A 28 -2.87 5.45 7.59
N SER A 29 -2.97 6.75 7.27
CA SER A 29 -1.84 7.67 7.39
C SER A 29 -1.31 7.75 8.83
N MET A 30 -2.20 7.81 9.82
CA MET A 30 -1.83 7.84 11.23
C MET A 30 -1.18 6.53 11.68
N LEU A 31 -1.77 5.39 11.31
CA LEU A 31 -1.25 4.07 11.65
C LEU A 31 0.12 3.81 11.01
N GLU A 32 0.32 4.25 9.77
CA GLU A 32 1.61 4.15 9.09
C GLU A 32 2.68 5.04 9.74
N ARG A 33 2.33 6.27 10.17
CA ARG A 33 3.26 7.12 10.93
C ARG A 33 3.67 6.45 12.24
N LYS A 34 2.71 5.88 12.97
CA LYS A 34 2.99 5.13 14.21
C LYS A 34 3.79 3.86 13.94
N SER A 35 3.55 3.19 12.81
CA SER A 35 4.34 2.05 12.33
C SER A 35 5.80 2.44 12.13
N CYS A 36 6.06 3.59 11.51
CA CYS A 36 7.40 4.14 11.32
C CYS A 36 8.10 4.43 12.65
N GLU A 37 7.44 5.14 13.56
CA GLU A 37 7.96 5.50 14.89
C GLU A 37 8.33 4.26 15.72
N MET A 38 7.48 3.22 15.66
CA MET A 38 7.63 2.00 16.46
C MET A 38 8.40 0.88 15.74
N ILE A 39 8.87 1.13 14.52
CA ILE A 39 9.61 0.17 13.66
C ILE A 39 8.82 -1.14 13.48
N TRP A 40 7.51 -1.03 13.23
CA TRP A 40 6.65 -2.19 12.99
C TRP A 40 6.74 -2.69 11.54
N GLN A 41 6.27 -3.92 11.32
CA GLN A 41 6.34 -4.59 10.02
C GLN A 41 5.47 -3.87 8.98
N HIS A 42 6.01 -3.48 7.82
CA HIS A 42 5.30 -2.77 6.75
C HIS A 42 3.94 -3.36 6.30
N GLN A 43 3.64 -4.63 6.60
CA GLN A 43 2.40 -5.29 6.22
C GLN A 43 1.22 -5.10 7.17
N TRP A 44 1.45 -4.72 8.43
CA TRP A 44 0.40 -4.82 9.45
C TRP A 44 -0.78 -3.88 9.21
N VAL A 45 -0.55 -2.67 8.72
CA VAL A 45 -1.60 -1.66 8.53
C VAL A 45 -2.57 -2.09 7.43
N PHE A 46 -2.05 -2.41 6.24
CA PHE A 46 -2.92 -2.81 5.13
C PHE A 46 -3.58 -4.17 5.38
N MET A 47 -2.89 -5.12 6.04
CA MET A 47 -3.51 -6.39 6.42
C MET A 47 -4.68 -6.17 7.40
N THR A 48 -4.48 -5.32 8.42
CA THR A 48 -5.54 -4.95 9.36
C THR A 48 -6.70 -4.28 8.64
N ALA A 49 -6.42 -3.38 7.69
CA ALA A 49 -7.43 -2.69 6.89
C ALA A 49 -8.26 -3.66 6.03
N LEU A 50 -7.60 -4.66 5.42
CA LEU A 50 -8.28 -5.72 4.67
C LEU A 50 -9.13 -6.60 5.58
N GLU A 51 -8.63 -6.96 6.77
CA GLU A 51 -9.39 -7.74 7.77
C GLU A 51 -10.60 -6.99 8.33
N MET A 52 -10.54 -5.65 8.37
CA MET A 52 -11.69 -4.78 8.70
C MET A 52 -12.78 -4.83 7.63
N GLY A 53 -12.47 -5.32 6.42
CA GLY A 53 -13.39 -5.38 5.28
C GLY A 53 -13.34 -4.15 4.38
N ILE A 54 -12.25 -3.36 4.43
CA ILE A 54 -12.04 -2.26 3.48
C ILE A 54 -11.81 -2.84 2.10
N ASP A 55 -12.48 -2.27 1.09
CA ASP A 55 -12.31 -2.69 -0.29
C ASP A 55 -10.83 -2.56 -0.75
N PRO A 56 -10.25 -3.62 -1.35
CA PRO A 56 -8.87 -3.61 -1.83
C PRO A 56 -8.52 -2.45 -2.77
N MET A 57 -9.44 -2.05 -3.66
CA MET A 57 -9.22 -0.92 -4.56
C MET A 57 -9.27 0.41 -3.84
N ALA A 58 -10.23 0.60 -2.93
CA ALA A 58 -10.30 1.77 -2.08
C ALA A 58 -8.99 1.92 -1.27
N LEU A 59 -8.52 0.83 -0.66
CA LEU A 59 -7.27 0.80 0.08
C LEU A 59 -6.07 1.19 -0.79
N PHE A 60 -5.96 0.63 -1.98
CA PHE A 60 -4.90 0.98 -2.94
C PHE A 60 -4.93 2.46 -3.31
N ASN A 61 -6.12 2.99 -3.60
CA ASN A 61 -6.29 4.39 -3.94
C ASN A 61 -5.91 5.32 -2.78
N GLU A 62 -6.21 4.97 -1.53
CA GLU A 62 -5.76 5.74 -0.37
C GLU A 62 -4.23 5.73 -0.24
N TYR A 63 -3.57 4.58 -0.42
CA TYR A 63 -2.10 4.54 -0.42
C TYR A 63 -1.50 5.34 -1.59
N ASN A 64 -2.11 5.34 -2.77
CA ASN A 64 -1.68 6.16 -3.90
C ASN A 64 -1.81 7.65 -3.58
N LYS A 65 -2.88 8.08 -2.88
CA LYS A 65 -3.02 9.46 -2.42
C LYS A 65 -1.92 9.82 -1.42
N ILE A 66 -1.59 8.94 -0.48
CA ILE A 66 -0.49 9.17 0.49
C ILE A 66 0.85 9.31 -0.24
N PHE A 67 1.11 8.45 -1.23
CA PHE A 67 2.31 8.52 -2.05
C PHE A 67 2.38 9.83 -2.85
N ASN A 68 1.30 10.19 -3.55
CA ASN A 68 1.22 11.40 -4.37
C ASN A 68 1.25 12.69 -3.55
N ALA A 69 0.80 12.66 -2.29
CA ALA A 69 0.89 13.79 -1.38
C ALA A 69 2.34 14.16 -1.02
N LYS A 70 3.31 13.26 -1.28
CA LYS A 70 4.75 13.45 -1.03
C LYS A 70 5.02 14.06 0.34
N GLU A 71 4.30 13.59 1.36
CA GLU A 71 4.38 14.20 2.67
C GLU A 71 5.82 14.16 3.20
N ASN A 72 6.31 15.30 3.67
CA ASN A 72 7.64 15.42 4.29
C ASN A 72 7.74 14.64 5.61
N THR A 73 6.63 14.14 6.15
CA THR A 73 6.54 13.34 7.38
C THR A 73 7.41 12.08 7.30
N TRP A 74 7.41 11.38 6.17
CA TRP A 74 8.21 10.16 5.98
C TRP A 74 9.72 10.44 5.94
N ARG A 75 10.10 11.55 5.31
CA ARG A 75 11.49 12.04 5.29
C ARG A 75 11.94 12.49 6.68
N ALA A 76 11.08 13.18 7.43
CA ALA A 76 11.35 13.60 8.80
C ALA A 76 11.53 12.39 9.76
N LEU A 77 10.83 11.30 9.51
CA LEU A 77 10.97 10.03 10.23
C LEU A 77 12.16 9.18 9.74
N GLY A 78 12.96 9.67 8.80
CA GLY A 78 14.13 8.96 8.26
C GLY A 78 13.80 7.76 7.37
N LYS A 79 12.54 7.59 6.95
CA LYS A 79 12.07 6.49 6.10
C LYS A 79 11.36 7.00 4.85
N PRO A 80 12.09 7.65 3.91
CA PRO A 80 11.49 8.27 2.74
C PRO A 80 10.78 7.27 1.80
N LEU A 81 11.17 5.99 1.82
CA LEU A 81 10.64 4.95 0.93
C LEU A 81 9.65 4.01 1.63
N HIS A 82 9.22 4.34 2.86
CA HIS A 82 8.29 3.51 3.64
C HIS A 82 7.04 3.13 2.85
N ILE A 83 6.37 4.13 2.25
CA ILE A 83 5.13 3.92 1.49
C ILE A 83 5.37 3.07 0.25
N LEU A 84 6.52 3.20 -0.43
CA LEU A 84 6.89 2.32 -1.54
C LEU A 84 7.11 0.88 -1.08
N HIS A 85 7.68 0.68 0.11
CA HIS A 85 7.80 -0.64 0.72
C HIS A 85 6.42 -1.27 0.97
N VAL A 86 5.51 -0.51 1.57
CA VAL A 86 4.12 -0.93 1.84
C VAL A 86 3.39 -1.25 0.53
N LEU A 87 3.45 -0.35 -0.46
CA LEU A 87 2.86 -0.55 -1.79
C LEU A 87 3.40 -1.81 -2.48
N SER A 88 4.71 -2.09 -2.36
CA SER A 88 5.29 -3.31 -2.94
C SER A 88 4.68 -4.58 -2.36
N LEU A 89 4.43 -4.61 -1.04
CA LEU A 89 3.82 -5.74 -0.36
C LEU A 89 2.33 -5.85 -0.67
N LEU A 90 1.63 -4.72 -0.73
CA LEU A 90 0.22 -4.66 -1.11
C LEU A 90 -0.01 -5.17 -2.54
N LEU A 91 0.86 -4.79 -3.49
CA LEU A 91 0.82 -5.27 -4.87
C LEU A 91 1.09 -6.78 -4.96
N ILE A 92 2.03 -7.30 -4.16
CA ILE A 92 2.27 -8.75 -4.08
C ILE A 92 1.03 -9.46 -3.53
N TYR A 93 0.42 -8.94 -2.48
CA TYR A 93 -0.81 -9.49 -1.91
C TYR A 93 -1.95 -9.54 -2.94
N PHE A 94 -2.10 -8.51 -3.76
CA PHE A 94 -3.10 -8.47 -4.84
C PHE A 94 -2.80 -9.42 -5.99
N LEU A 95 -1.52 -9.67 -6.30
CA LEU A 95 -1.13 -10.68 -7.27
C LEU A 95 -1.45 -12.10 -6.79
N GLU A 96 -1.36 -12.34 -5.47
CA GLU A 96 -1.70 -13.62 -4.84
C GLU A 96 -3.21 -13.78 -4.62
N ASN A 97 -3.94 -12.68 -4.45
CA ASN A 97 -5.38 -12.64 -4.21
C ASN A 97 -6.10 -11.78 -5.27
N PRO A 98 -6.16 -12.22 -6.54
CA PRO A 98 -6.82 -11.46 -7.60
C PRO A 98 -8.34 -11.39 -7.39
N PRO A 99 -9.01 -10.34 -7.90
CA PRO A 99 -10.47 -10.26 -7.90
C PRO A 99 -11.09 -11.47 -8.60
N THR A 100 -12.17 -12.01 -8.05
CA THR A 100 -12.85 -13.21 -8.56
C THR A 100 -13.53 -12.96 -9.92
N ILE A 101 -13.89 -11.72 -10.22
CA ILE A 101 -14.59 -11.32 -11.46
C ILE A 101 -13.56 -10.96 -12.53
N SER A 102 -13.64 -11.60 -13.70
CA SER A 102 -12.65 -11.46 -14.78
C SER A 102 -12.55 -10.04 -15.37
N ALA A 103 -13.66 -9.32 -15.51
CA ALA A 103 -13.65 -7.96 -16.06
C ALA A 103 -12.98 -6.97 -15.09
N ASP A 104 -13.35 -7.06 -13.81
CA ASP A 104 -12.76 -6.27 -12.73
C ASP A 104 -11.28 -6.61 -12.57
N ARG A 105 -10.89 -7.88 -12.72
CA ARG A 105 -9.50 -8.32 -12.66
C ARG A 105 -8.60 -7.64 -13.71
N ILE A 106 -9.07 -7.48 -14.95
CA ILE A 106 -8.29 -6.82 -16.01
C ILE A 106 -8.17 -5.32 -15.73
N ALA A 107 -9.28 -4.64 -15.41
CA ALA A 107 -9.27 -3.23 -15.08
C ALA A 107 -8.41 -2.93 -13.85
N PHE A 108 -8.52 -3.76 -12.82
CA PHE A 108 -7.71 -3.74 -11.62
C PHE A 108 -6.22 -3.92 -11.93
N SER A 109 -5.85 -4.97 -12.67
CA SER A 109 -4.46 -5.23 -13.05
C SER A 109 -3.86 -4.10 -13.90
N ARG A 110 -4.67 -3.43 -14.76
CA ARG A 110 -4.23 -2.27 -15.53
C ARG A 110 -3.90 -1.09 -14.62
N SER A 111 -4.80 -0.77 -13.69
CA SER A 111 -4.58 0.31 -12.72
C SER A 111 -3.34 0.07 -11.85
N LEU A 112 -3.17 -1.17 -11.37
CA LEU A 112 -1.96 -1.55 -10.62
C LEU A 112 -0.69 -1.43 -11.47
N PHE A 113 -0.75 -1.82 -12.75
CA PHE A 113 0.39 -1.75 -13.67
C PHE A 113 0.81 -0.31 -13.97
N GLU A 114 -0.15 0.59 -14.21
CA GLU A 114 0.10 2.01 -14.44
C GLU A 114 0.74 2.67 -13.21
N ALA A 115 0.16 2.44 -12.02
CA ALA A 115 0.71 2.95 -10.77
C ALA A 115 2.11 2.38 -10.49
N THR A 116 2.32 1.07 -10.69
CA THR A 116 3.66 0.44 -10.56
C THR A 116 4.68 1.08 -11.50
N THR A 117 4.27 1.42 -12.72
CA THR A 117 5.14 2.10 -13.69
C THR A 117 5.50 3.50 -13.21
N SER A 118 4.53 4.24 -12.65
CA SER A 118 4.80 5.55 -12.02
C SER A 118 5.79 5.44 -10.85
N TYR A 119 5.66 4.41 -10.01
CA TYR A 119 6.59 4.16 -8.90
C TYR A 119 8.00 3.83 -9.36
N LEU A 120 8.13 3.04 -10.43
CA LEU A 120 9.42 2.72 -11.03
C LEU A 120 10.12 3.95 -11.60
N VAL A 121 9.39 4.82 -12.30
CA VAL A 121 9.95 6.07 -12.83
C VAL A 121 10.45 6.97 -11.69
N GLU A 122 9.70 7.07 -10.60
CA GLU A 122 10.13 7.86 -9.43
C GLU A 122 11.35 7.23 -8.73
N LEU A 123 11.38 5.90 -8.55
CA LEU A 123 12.54 5.18 -8.01
C LEU A 123 13.78 5.30 -8.89
N GLU A 124 13.64 5.25 -10.21
CA GLU A 124 14.75 5.40 -11.16
C GLU A 124 15.28 6.85 -11.22
N SER A 125 14.44 7.84 -10.90
CA SER A 125 14.86 9.23 -10.73
C SER A 125 15.63 9.50 -9.43
N MET A 126 15.55 8.57 -8.46
CA MET A 126 16.29 8.67 -7.19
C MET A 126 17.74 8.17 -7.34
N SER A 127 18.58 8.51 -6.38
CA SER A 127 19.99 8.08 -6.39
C SER A 127 20.08 6.56 -6.32
N LEU A 128 20.59 5.94 -7.40
CA LEU A 128 20.89 4.51 -7.45
C LEU A 128 21.98 4.08 -6.44
N SER A 129 22.59 5.02 -5.73
CA SER A 129 23.53 4.72 -4.64
C SER A 129 22.82 4.39 -3.32
N ASP A 130 21.54 4.74 -3.19
CA ASP A 130 20.74 4.45 -2.01
C ASP A 130 20.48 2.93 -1.89
N PRO A 131 20.85 2.30 -0.76
CA PRO A 131 20.65 0.86 -0.55
C PRO A 131 19.16 0.44 -0.60
N GLU A 132 18.23 1.28 -0.16
CA GLU A 132 16.81 0.95 -0.19
C GLU A 132 16.24 0.98 -1.62
N VAL A 133 16.69 1.93 -2.45
CA VAL A 133 16.33 2.00 -3.87
C VAL A 133 16.84 0.76 -4.61
N LYS A 134 18.07 0.30 -4.33
CA LYS A 134 18.64 -0.93 -4.92
C LYS A 134 17.82 -2.18 -4.61
N VAL A 135 17.11 -2.22 -3.46
CA VAL A 135 16.25 -3.34 -3.08
C VAL A 135 14.86 -3.23 -3.68
N LEU A 136 14.27 -2.03 -3.67
CA LEU A 136 12.91 -1.81 -4.16
C LEU A 136 12.79 -1.87 -5.68
N LEU A 137 13.78 -1.35 -6.40
CA LEU A 137 13.78 -1.29 -7.86
C LEU A 137 13.63 -2.68 -8.53
N PRO A 138 14.42 -3.72 -8.19
CA PRO A 138 14.21 -5.06 -8.75
C PRO A 138 12.89 -5.68 -8.29
N ARG A 139 12.42 -5.38 -7.06
CA ARG A 139 11.11 -5.86 -6.56
C ARG A 139 9.96 -5.31 -7.41
N PHE A 140 9.93 -4.00 -7.64
CA PHE A 140 8.91 -3.39 -8.49
C PHE A 140 9.00 -3.84 -9.95
N LYS A 141 10.20 -4.05 -10.51
CA LYS A 141 10.35 -4.66 -11.85
C LYS A 141 9.76 -6.07 -11.91
N GLY A 142 9.97 -6.88 -10.86
CA GLY A 142 9.36 -8.20 -10.73
C GLY A 142 7.83 -8.16 -10.66
N ILE A 143 7.28 -7.22 -9.87
CA ILE A 143 5.84 -6.99 -9.77
C ILE A 143 5.26 -6.55 -11.12
N GLN A 144 5.90 -5.59 -11.79
CA GLN A 144 5.50 -5.10 -13.11
C GLN A 144 5.47 -6.24 -14.15
N ALA A 145 6.47 -7.11 -14.16
CA ALA A 145 6.53 -8.26 -15.06
C ALA A 145 5.40 -9.26 -14.79
N LYS A 146 5.05 -9.50 -13.51
CA LYS A 146 3.94 -10.37 -13.12
C LYS A 146 2.58 -9.75 -13.50
N LEU A 147 2.38 -8.45 -13.25
CA LEU A 147 1.18 -7.72 -13.66
C LEU A 147 1.00 -7.73 -15.18
N LYS A 148 2.10 -7.54 -15.94
CA LYS A 148 2.08 -7.62 -17.42
C LYS A 148 1.63 -8.99 -17.95
N ARG A 149 1.93 -10.08 -17.22
CA ARG A 149 1.48 -11.44 -17.58
C ARG A 149 0.04 -11.72 -17.18
N ALA A 150 -0.50 -10.96 -16.23
CA ALA A 150 -1.87 -11.10 -15.73
C ALA A 150 -2.89 -10.23 -16.49
N LEU A 151 -2.40 -9.35 -17.37
CA LEU A 151 -3.13 -8.48 -18.29
C LEU A 151 -3.39 -9.16 -19.63
#